data_AF-A0A6J1G1Q4-F1
#
_entry.id   AF-A0A6J1G1Q4-F1
#
_cell.length_a   1.000
_cell.length_b   1.000
_cell.length_c   1.000
_cell.angle_alpha   90.00
_cell.angle_beta   90.00
_cell.angle_gamma   90.00
#
_symmetry.space_group_name_H-M   'P 1'
#
loop_
_entity.id
_entity.type
_entity.pdbx_description
1 polymer ?
#
loop_
_entity_poly.entity_id
_entity_poly.type
_entity_poly.pdbx_seq_one_letter_code
_entity_poly.pdbx_strand_id
1 'polypeptide(L)'
;MARIHLFVLFLSSLILFVNAQFEYFQMVQQWPLATCTGSIFPNNFEHSYQSQLRPIGHSENCSAQPHWQHIHRYHVIEGAIQAAIGKKPGLRCNINKKTRNSQLHEIVLCFDKNGVTLIDCPFPRKCPTQFKWLLS
;
A
#
# COMPACT_ATOMS: atom_id res chain seq x y z
N MET A 1 -22.07 2.33 48.43
CA MET A 1 -22.66 2.89 47.20
C MET A 1 -21.85 4.05 46.61
N ALA A 2 -21.45 5.07 47.37
CA ALA A 2 -20.68 6.22 46.85
C ALA A 2 -19.35 5.88 46.13
N ARG A 3 -18.58 4.88 46.61
CA ARG A 3 -17.32 4.45 45.97
C ARG A 3 -17.51 3.83 44.58
N ILE A 4 -18.64 3.15 44.35
CA ILE A 4 -18.96 2.55 43.06
C ILE A 4 -19.35 3.64 42.06
N HIS A 5 -20.15 4.63 42.50
CA HIS A 5 -20.48 5.79 41.67
C HIS A 5 -19.24 6.59 41.26
N LEU A 6 -18.28 6.80 42.18
CA LEU A 6 -17.03 7.50 41.87
C LEU A 6 -16.19 6.75 40.83
N PHE A 7 -16.14 5.42 40.94
CA PHE A 7 -15.42 4.56 40.01
C PHE A 7 -16.08 4.51 38.64
N VAL A 8 -17.42 4.45 38.59
CA VAL A 8 -18.20 4.50 37.34
C VAL A 8 -18.04 5.86 36.66
N LEU A 9 -18.08 6.96 37.40
CA LEU A 9 -17.85 8.31 36.87
C LEU A 9 -16.42 8.45 36.31
N PHE A 10 -15.43 7.94 37.03
CA PHE A 10 -14.03 7.93 36.58
C PHE A 10 -13.84 7.10 35.29
N LEU A 11 -14.42 5.90 35.22
CA LEU A 11 -14.38 5.06 34.02
C LEU A 11 -15.15 5.69 32.84
N SER A 12 -16.30 6.30 33.08
CA SER A 12 -17.07 6.99 32.03
C SER A 12 -16.33 8.20 31.46
N SER A 13 -15.63 8.94 32.32
CA SER A 13 -14.75 10.04 31.94
C SER A 13 -13.58 9.53 31.09
N LEU A 14 -12.95 8.42 31.50
CA LEU A 14 -11.87 7.78 30.75
C LEU A 14 -12.29 7.33 29.35
N ILE A 15 -13.52 6.82 29.19
CA ILE A 15 -14.09 6.42 27.88
C ILE A 15 -14.34 7.65 26.99
N LEU A 16 -14.75 8.78 27.57
CA LEU A 16 -14.96 10.04 26.83
C LEU A 16 -13.65 10.71 26.37
N PHE A 17 -12.50 10.35 26.96
CA PHE A 17 -11.19 10.90 26.58
C PHE A 17 -10.55 10.18 25.38
N VAL A 18 -11.03 9.00 24.98
CA VAL A 18 -10.51 8.29 23.81
C VAL A 18 -11.23 8.74 22.53
N ASN A 19 -11.26 10.04 22.28
CA ASN A 19 -11.62 10.57 20.96
C ASN A 19 -10.37 10.49 20.07
N ALA A 20 -10.07 9.30 19.56
CA ALA A 20 -9.04 9.16 18.52
C ALA A 20 -9.54 9.86 17.24
N GLN A 21 -9.24 11.15 17.10
CA GLN A 21 -9.51 11.90 15.88
C GLN A 21 -8.41 11.57 14.88
N PHE A 22 -8.75 10.81 13.84
CA PHE A 22 -7.90 10.61 12.67
C PHE A 22 -8.21 11.68 11.63
N GLU A 23 -7.18 12.20 10.98
CA GLU A 23 -7.33 13.23 9.94
C GLU A 23 -7.70 12.64 8.57
N TYR A 24 -7.26 11.41 8.29
CA TYR A 24 -7.49 10.69 7.03
C TYR A 24 -7.23 9.19 7.19
N PHE A 25 -7.71 8.38 6.26
CA PHE A 25 -7.42 6.94 6.17
C PHE A 25 -6.47 6.62 5.02
N GLN A 26 -5.74 5.50 5.16
CA GLN A 26 -4.82 5.01 4.14
C GLN A 26 -5.22 3.58 3.76
N MET A 27 -5.53 3.36 2.49
CA MET A 27 -5.57 2.01 1.91
C MET A 27 -4.21 1.73 1.29
N VAL A 28 -3.50 0.75 1.84
CA VAL A 28 -2.14 0.39 1.42
C VAL A 28 -2.20 -0.89 0.62
N GLN A 29 -1.83 -0.82 -0.65
CA GLN A 29 -1.57 -2.01 -1.47
C GLN A 29 -0.09 -2.35 -1.37
N GLN A 30 0.21 -3.60 -1.04
CA GLN A 30 1.55 -4.16 -0.93
C GLN A 30 1.64 -5.39 -1.84
N TRP A 31 2.82 -5.62 -2.41
CA TRP A 31 3.10 -6.81 -3.22
C TRP A 31 4.03 -7.71 -2.40
N PRO A 32 3.75 -9.03 -2.31
CA PRO A 32 4.75 -9.96 -1.79
C PRO A 32 6.03 -9.85 -2.62
N LEU A 33 7.16 -10.26 -2.05
CA LEU A 33 8.38 -10.42 -2.84
C LEU A 33 8.06 -11.31 -4.05
N ALA A 34 8.38 -10.82 -5.25
CA ALA A 34 8.47 -11.64 -6.45
C ALA A 34 9.58 -12.69 -6.25
N THR A 35 9.27 -13.80 -5.58
CA THR A 35 10.18 -14.95 -5.52
C THR A 35 9.87 -15.83 -6.71
N CYS A 36 10.57 -15.60 -7.82
CA CYS A 36 10.66 -16.56 -8.90
C CYS A 36 11.45 -17.77 -8.38
N THR A 37 10.80 -18.68 -7.67
CA THR A 37 11.35 -20.02 -7.47
C THR A 37 11.17 -20.70 -8.82
N GLY A 38 12.24 -21.23 -9.41
CA GLY A 38 12.24 -21.86 -10.74
C GLY A 38 11.39 -23.15 -10.87
N SER A 39 10.41 -23.31 -10.00
CA SER A 39 9.37 -24.32 -10.03
C SER A 39 8.06 -23.62 -10.37
N ILE A 40 7.51 -24.00 -11.51
CA ILE A 40 6.09 -23.91 -11.89
C ILE A 40 5.21 -23.63 -10.67
N PHE A 41 4.40 -22.56 -10.71
CA PHE A 41 3.36 -22.31 -9.72
C PHE A 41 2.63 -23.62 -9.44
N PRO A 42 2.61 -24.16 -8.20
CA PRO A 42 1.78 -25.30 -7.91
C PRO A 42 0.33 -24.89 -8.22
N ASN A 43 -0.30 -25.68 -9.08
CA ASN A 43 -1.59 -25.44 -9.75
C ASN A 43 -2.79 -25.31 -8.79
N ASN A 44 -2.54 -25.13 -7.49
CA ASN A 44 -3.52 -25.30 -6.42
C ASN A 44 -3.73 -24.03 -5.59
N PHE A 45 -3.26 -22.85 -6.04
CA PHE A 45 -3.79 -21.58 -5.51
C PHE A 45 -5.11 -21.23 -6.20
N GLU A 46 -6.06 -22.15 -6.05
CA GLU A 46 -7.45 -22.00 -6.43
C GLU A 46 -8.12 -21.07 -5.40
N HIS A 47 -8.64 -19.94 -5.90
CA HIS A 47 -9.74 -19.17 -5.34
C HIS A 47 -9.54 -18.40 -4.02
N SER A 48 -9.10 -17.15 -4.14
CA SER A 48 -9.70 -16.05 -3.36
C SER A 48 -9.64 -14.72 -4.12
N TYR A 49 -10.75 -14.42 -4.80
CA TYR A 49 -11.25 -13.07 -5.10
C TYR A 49 -10.26 -12.02 -5.68
N GLN A 50 -10.04 -12.03 -7.00
CA GLN A 50 -9.60 -10.83 -7.74
C GLN A 50 -10.28 -10.70 -9.10
N SER A 51 -11.59 -10.42 -9.12
CA SER A 51 -12.31 -10.21 -10.37
C SER A 51 -12.49 -8.74 -10.81
N GLN A 52 -11.87 -7.73 -10.16
CA GLN A 52 -12.20 -6.35 -10.58
C GLN A 52 -11.13 -5.26 -10.53
N LEU A 53 -9.84 -5.59 -10.54
CA LEU A 53 -8.79 -4.65 -10.94
C LEU A 53 -7.77 -5.42 -11.77
N ARG A 54 -7.81 -5.29 -13.10
CA ARG A 54 -6.73 -5.80 -13.97
C ARG A 54 -5.50 -4.92 -13.73
N PRO A 55 -4.39 -5.43 -13.15
CA PRO A 55 -3.16 -4.67 -13.09
C PRO A 55 -2.64 -4.47 -14.51
N ILE A 56 -2.11 -3.28 -14.80
CA ILE A 56 -1.44 -3.00 -16.07
C ILE A 56 -0.12 -3.79 -16.05
N GLY A 57 -0.09 -4.97 -16.69
CA GLY A 57 1.10 -5.79 -16.90
C GLY A 57 1.04 -7.19 -16.29
N HIS A 58 0.37 -8.13 -16.96
CA HIS A 58 0.55 -9.56 -16.73
C HIS A 58 1.51 -10.09 -17.81
N SER A 59 2.69 -10.55 -17.39
CA SER A 59 3.61 -11.32 -18.24
C SER A 59 3.65 -12.74 -17.70
N GLU A 60 2.96 -13.67 -18.37
CA GLU A 60 2.70 -15.04 -17.91
C GLU A 60 3.90 -16.00 -18.01
N ASN A 61 5.15 -15.51 -17.96
CA ASN A 61 6.28 -16.43 -18.02
C ASN A 61 7.53 -15.89 -17.30
N CYS A 62 7.80 -16.41 -16.09
CA CYS A 62 9.08 -16.24 -15.39
C CYS A 62 10.10 -17.28 -15.89
N SER A 63 10.32 -17.36 -17.21
CA SER A 63 11.46 -18.10 -17.75
C SER A 63 12.25 -17.20 -18.71
N ALA A 64 13.53 -17.03 -18.35
CA ALA A 64 14.61 -16.32 -19.03
C ALA A 64 14.68 -14.77 -18.90
N GLN A 65 15.25 -14.30 -17.77
CA GLN A 65 16.56 -13.58 -17.68
C GLN A 65 16.65 -12.69 -16.40
N PRO A 66 17.82 -12.59 -15.75
CA PRO A 66 17.95 -12.05 -14.38
C PRO A 66 17.99 -10.51 -14.26
N HIS A 67 17.56 -9.76 -15.28
CA HIS A 67 17.84 -8.31 -15.38
C HIS A 67 16.60 -7.41 -15.57
N TRP A 68 15.38 -7.91 -15.37
CA TRP A 68 14.14 -7.12 -15.50
C TRP A 68 13.87 -6.21 -14.29
N GLN A 69 14.88 -5.45 -13.86
CA GLN A 69 14.76 -4.41 -12.86
C GLN A 69 14.45 -3.07 -13.55
N HIS A 70 13.22 -2.93 -14.06
CA HIS A 70 12.80 -1.70 -14.71
C HIS A 70 12.89 -0.52 -13.73
N ILE A 71 13.67 0.49 -14.13
CA ILE A 71 13.78 1.74 -13.38
C ILE A 71 12.60 2.60 -13.80
N HIS A 72 11.71 2.87 -12.86
CA HIS A 72 10.57 3.73 -13.08
C HIS A 72 10.84 5.12 -12.50
N ARG A 73 10.38 6.15 -13.23
CA ARG A 73 10.37 7.51 -12.71
C ARG A 73 9.12 7.72 -11.86
N TYR A 74 9.29 8.37 -10.72
CA TYR A 74 8.19 8.61 -9.77
C TYR A 74 6.97 9.23 -10.44
N HIS A 75 7.15 10.31 -11.20
CA HIS A 75 6.05 11.04 -11.83
C HIS A 75 5.27 10.19 -12.85
N VAL A 76 5.89 9.19 -13.46
CA VAL A 76 5.22 8.31 -14.43
C VAL A 76 4.21 7.43 -13.71
N ILE A 77 4.61 6.81 -12.60
CA ILE A 77 3.74 5.94 -11.81
C ILE A 77 2.70 6.75 -11.05
N GLU A 78 3.10 7.85 -10.42
CA GLU A 78 2.20 8.82 -9.76
C GLU A 78 1.14 9.32 -10.74
N GLY A 79 1.56 9.76 -11.93
CA GLY A 79 0.69 10.30 -12.96
C GLY A 79 -0.27 9.26 -13.53
N ALA A 80 0.18 8.03 -13.78
CA ALA A 80 -0.69 6.96 -14.29
C ALA A 80 -1.82 6.61 -13.30
N ILE A 81 -1.48 6.51 -12.01
CA ILE A 81 -2.49 6.24 -10.97
C ILE A 81 -3.41 7.45 -10.78
N GLN A 82 -2.83 8.66 -10.74
CA GLN A 82 -3.63 9.89 -10.65
C GLN A 82 -4.60 10.03 -11.81
N ALA A 83 -4.20 9.66 -13.03
CA ALA A 83 -5.09 9.66 -14.19
C ALA A 83 -6.22 8.63 -14.06
N ALA A 84 -5.97 7.49 -13.41
CA ALA A 84 -6.96 6.44 -13.23
C ALA A 84 -7.98 6.74 -12.12
N ILE A 85 -7.55 7.37 -11.01
CA ILE A 85 -8.39 7.57 -9.81
C ILE A 85 -8.73 9.04 -9.51
N GLY A 86 -8.15 9.98 -10.25
CA GLY A 86 -8.36 11.43 -10.09
C GLY A 86 -7.64 12.08 -8.89
N LYS A 87 -6.90 11.30 -8.08
CA LYS A 87 -6.19 11.77 -6.88
C LYS A 87 -4.75 11.28 -6.85
N LYS A 88 -3.86 12.08 -6.26
CA LYS A 88 -2.43 11.75 -6.12
C LYS A 88 -2.25 10.64 -5.08
N PRO A 89 -1.72 9.48 -5.48
CA PRO A 89 -1.38 8.43 -4.53
C PRO A 89 -0.09 8.77 -3.77
N GLY A 90 0.14 8.05 -2.68
CA GLY A 90 1.46 7.96 -2.08
C GLY A 90 2.24 6.77 -2.64
N LEU A 91 3.49 6.99 -3.05
CA LEU A 91 4.42 5.92 -3.38
C LEU A 91 5.45 5.76 -2.26
N ARG A 92 5.59 4.55 -1.72
CA ARG A 92 6.54 4.24 -0.66
C ARG A 92 7.52 3.18 -1.11
N CYS A 93 8.79 3.45 -0.89
CA CYS A 93 9.88 2.59 -1.29
C CYS A 93 10.58 2.01 -0.06
N ASN A 94 11.09 0.79 -0.22
CA ASN A 94 12.06 0.22 0.73
C ASN A 94 13.40 -0.02 0.02
N ILE A 95 14.39 -0.43 0.79
CA ILE A 95 15.70 -0.81 0.25
C ILE A 95 15.78 -2.33 0.19
N ASN A 96 16.05 -2.86 -0.99
CA ASN A 96 16.29 -4.28 -1.18
C ASN A 96 17.57 -4.68 -0.42
N LYS A 97 17.47 -5.63 0.53
CA LYS A 97 18.62 -6.03 1.37
C LYS A 97 19.79 -6.62 0.58
N LYS A 98 19.51 -7.32 -0.54
CA LYS A 98 20.52 -7.99 -1.36
C LYS A 98 21.19 -7.03 -2.34
N THR A 99 20.38 -6.25 -3.06
CA THR A 99 20.88 -5.41 -4.16
C THR A 99 21.12 -3.96 -3.74
N ARG A 100 20.72 -3.57 -2.54
CA ARG A 100 20.77 -2.20 -1.99
C ARG A 100 20.02 -1.15 -2.80
N ASN A 101 19.21 -1.56 -3.77
CA ASN A 101 18.41 -0.66 -4.58
C ASN A 101 17.14 -0.21 -3.85
N SER A 102 16.72 1.03 -4.11
CA SER A 102 15.38 1.48 -3.75
C SER A 102 14.35 0.84 -4.68
N GLN A 103 13.33 0.21 -4.10
CA GLN A 103 12.26 -0.45 -4.84
C GLN A 103 10.90 -0.01 -4.30
N LEU A 104 9.88 0.05 -5.17
CA LEU A 104 8.51 0.28 -4.77
C LEU A 104 8.06 -0.84 -3.84
N HIS A 105 7.50 -0.46 -2.69
CA HIS A 105 7.03 -1.38 -1.66
C HIS A 105 5.52 -1.27 -1.44
N GLU A 106 5.01 -0.04 -1.46
CA GLU A 106 3.59 0.22 -1.21
C GLU A 106 3.07 1.33 -2.13
N ILE A 107 1.83 1.15 -2.60
CA ILE A 107 1.02 2.21 -3.17
C ILE A 107 -0.07 2.54 -2.16
N VAL A 108 -0.20 3.80 -1.80
CA VAL A 108 -1.12 4.29 -0.78
C VAL A 108 -2.19 5.14 -1.45
N LEU A 109 -3.45 4.79 -1.25
CA LEU A 109 -4.59 5.64 -1.56
C LEU A 109 -5.09 6.28 -0.27
N CYS A 110 -5.38 7.58 -0.30
CA CYS A 110 -5.80 8.33 0.86
C CYS A 110 -7.28 8.70 0.77
N PHE A 111 -7.96 8.59 1.90
CA PHE A 111 -9.38 8.90 2.04
C PHE A 111 -9.57 9.94 3.14
N ASP A 112 -10.51 10.86 2.97
CA ASP A 112 -10.90 11.81 4.01
C ASP A 112 -11.37 11.09 5.28
N LYS A 113 -11.53 11.81 6.39
CA LYS A 113 -12.03 11.28 7.67
C LYS A 113 -13.40 10.59 7.59
N ASN A 114 -14.14 10.71 6.48
CA ASN A 114 -15.36 9.94 6.26
C ASN A 114 -15.10 8.51 5.76
N GLY A 115 -13.85 8.14 5.45
CA GLY A 115 -13.45 6.81 5.02
C GLY A 115 -13.86 6.43 3.59
N VAL A 116 -14.51 7.33 2.85
CA VAL A 116 -15.10 7.04 1.53
C VAL A 116 -14.60 7.99 0.44
N THR A 117 -14.37 9.26 0.78
CA THR A 117 -13.96 10.27 -0.21
C THR A 117 -12.46 10.17 -0.47
N LEU A 118 -12.07 9.80 -1.70
CA LEU A 118 -10.66 9.85 -2.10
C LEU A 118 -10.13 11.29 -2.05
N ILE A 119 -8.95 11.46 -1.48
CA ILE A 119 -8.22 12.73 -1.41
C ILE A 119 -6.79 12.56 -1.92
N ASP A 120 -6.12 13.67 -2.23
CA ASP A 120 -4.68 13.64 -2.48
C ASP A 120 -3.95 13.24 -1.20
N CYS A 121 -2.99 12.33 -1.30
CA CYS A 121 -2.21 11.94 -0.13
C CYS A 121 -1.38 13.13 0.42
N PRO A 122 -1.52 13.52 1.69
CA PRO A 122 -0.98 14.78 2.21
C PRO A 122 0.52 14.75 2.57
N PHE A 123 1.17 13.59 2.44
CA PHE A 123 2.54 13.38 2.94
C PHE A 123 3.60 13.46 1.83
N PRO A 124 4.85 13.83 2.18
CA PRO A 124 5.94 13.96 1.21
C PRO A 124 6.34 12.62 0.59
N ARG A 125 6.91 12.69 -0.63
CA ARG A 125 7.38 11.53 -1.42
C ARG A 125 8.36 10.68 -0.59
N LYS A 126 8.02 9.40 -0.34
CA LYS A 126 8.92 8.43 0.33
C LYS A 126 9.72 7.56 -0.64
N CYS A 127 9.63 7.85 -1.93
CA CYS A 127 10.43 7.23 -2.99
C CYS A 127 11.34 8.28 -3.63
N PRO A 128 12.56 7.89 -4.07
CA PRO A 128 13.40 8.74 -4.91
C PRO A 128 12.75 8.99 -6.28
N THR A 129 13.33 9.91 -7.07
CA THR A 129 12.89 10.21 -8.45
C THR A 129 12.86 8.97 -9.34
N GLN A 130 13.75 8.01 -9.09
CA GLN A 130 13.86 6.76 -9.81
C GLN A 130 13.95 5.58 -8.83
N PHE A 131 13.13 4.57 -9.03
CA PHE A 131 13.13 3.35 -8.20
C PHE A 131 12.82 2.13 -9.06
N LYS A 132 13.13 0.95 -8.53
CA LYS A 132 12.80 -0.33 -9.18
C LYS A 132 11.39 -0.76 -8.80
N TRP A 133 10.61 -1.24 -9.77
CA TRP A 133 9.35 -1.92 -9.45
C TRP A 133 9.51 -3.37 -9.87
N LEU A 134 9.64 -4.25 -8.87
CA LEU A 134 9.67 -5.69 -9.09
C LEU A 134 8.22 -6.15 -9.11
N LEU A 135 7.62 -6.25 -10.29
CA LEU A 135 6.32 -6.92 -10.45
C LEU A 135 6.55 -8.42 -10.26
N SER A 136 5.78 -9.03 -9.36
CA SER A 136 5.74 -10.48 -9.11
C SER A 136 4.93 -11.21 -10.15
#